data_AF-A0A8C4KRF1-F1
#
_entry.id   AF-A0A8C4KRF1-F1
#
_cell.length_a   1.000
_cell.length_b   1.000
_cell.length_c   1.000
_cell.angle_alpha   90.00
_cell.angle_beta   90.00
_cell.angle_gamma   90.00
#
_symmetry.space_group_name_H-M   'P 1'
#
loop_
_entity.id
_entity.type
_entity.pdbx_description
1 polymer ?
#
loop_
_entity_poly.entity_id
_entity_poly.type
_entity_poly.pdbx_seq_one_letter_code
_entity_poly.pdbx_strand_id
1 'polypeptide(L)' 'MAPSRNGMILKPHFHKDWQRRVATWFNQPARKIRRRWPGPSGSRWTPGGGTSPPSPCRPTCSG' A
#
# COMPACT_ATOMS: atom_id res chain seq x y z
N MET A 1 -25.08 -13.39 24.16
CA MET A 1 -24.75 -14.80 23.88
C MET A 1 -23.83 -15.29 24.97
N ALA A 2 -24.22 -16.34 25.70
CA ALA A 2 -23.34 -17.00 26.66
C ALA A 2 -22.48 -18.05 25.94
N PRO A 3 -21.20 -18.23 26.30
CA PRO A 3 -20.39 -19.31 25.72
C PRO A 3 -21.01 -20.65 26.10
N SER A 4 -21.45 -21.46 25.12
CA SER A 4 -22.14 -22.72 25.40
C SER A 4 -21.23 -23.96 25.40
N ARG A 5 -19.91 -23.77 25.21
CA ARG A 5 -18.90 -24.85 25.10
C ARG A 5 -17.54 -24.43 25.62
N ASN A 6 -16.65 -25.41 25.80
CA ASN A 6 -15.26 -25.29 26.24
C ASN A 6 -14.34 -24.70 25.14
N GLY A 7 -14.77 -23.61 24.50
CA GLY A 7 -13.97 -22.86 23.54
C GLY A 7 -13.07 -21.85 24.25
N MET A 8 -11.92 -21.54 23.64
CA MET A 8 -11.05 -20.47 24.14
C MET A 8 -11.82 -19.15 24.16
N ILE A 9 -11.70 -18.40 25.25
CA ILE A 9 -12.29 -17.07 25.35
C ILE A 9 -11.38 -16.10 24.58
N LEU A 10 -11.83 -15.67 23.41
CA LEU A 10 -11.14 -14.62 22.65
C LEU A 10 -11.33 -13.27 23.33
N LYS A 11 -10.35 -12.37 23.19
CA LYS A 11 -10.48 -10.94 23.53
C LYS A 11 -10.65 -10.14 22.23
N PRO A 12 -11.81 -10.19 21.56
CA PRO A 12 -12.00 -9.46 20.31
C PRO A 12 -11.86 -7.96 20.56
N HIS A 13 -10.95 -7.30 19.84
CA HIS A 13 -10.73 -5.85 19.94
C HIS A 13 -11.69 -5.07 19.02
N PHE A 14 -12.96 -5.49 18.98
CA PHE A 14 -14.03 -4.89 18.16
C PHE A 14 -14.93 -3.92 18.95
N HIS A 15 -14.40 -3.31 20.02
CA HIS A 15 -15.15 -2.44 20.94
C HIS A 15 -15.38 -1.00 20.43
N LYS A 16 -14.71 -0.59 19.36
CA LYS A 16 -14.85 0.73 18.72
C LYS A 16 -15.63 0.59 17.41
N ASP A 17 -15.99 1.70 16.78
CA ASP A 17 -16.59 1.74 15.43
C ASP A 17 -15.62 1.24 14.34
N TRP A 18 -15.32 -0.05 14.35
CA TRP A 18 -14.33 -0.70 13.49
C TRP A 18 -14.84 -0.89 12.07
N GLN A 19 -16.15 -1.09 11.89
CA GLN A 19 -16.77 -1.34 10.59
C GLN A 19 -16.48 -0.20 9.59
N ARG A 20 -16.43 1.05 10.08
CA ARG A 20 -16.09 2.24 9.27
C ARG A 20 -14.63 2.30 8.83
N ARG A 21 -13.74 1.49 9.42
CA ARG A 21 -12.29 1.52 9.20
C ARG A 21 -11.75 0.25 8.56
N VAL A 22 -12.63 -0.57 7.98
CA VAL A 22 -12.23 -1.76 7.22
C VAL A 22 -11.70 -1.34 5.86
N ALA A 23 -10.37 -1.34 5.70
CA ALA A 23 -9.73 -1.13 4.41
C ALA A 23 -9.77 -2.42 3.58
N THR A 24 -10.46 -2.41 2.45
CA THR A 24 -10.44 -3.50 1.47
C THR A 24 -9.46 -3.20 0.33
N TRP A 25 -9.01 -4.25 -0.35
CA TRP A 25 -7.95 -4.17 -1.36
C TRP A 25 -8.45 -4.50 -2.77
N PHE A 26 -9.75 -4.31 -3.06
CA PHE A 26 -10.34 -4.58 -4.39
C PHE A 26 -9.67 -3.80 -5.53
N ASN A 27 -9.14 -2.61 -5.24
CA ASN A 27 -8.43 -1.77 -6.19
C ASN A 27 -6.94 -2.10 -6.32
N GLN A 28 -6.43 -3.17 -5.70
CA GLN A 28 -5.04 -3.61 -5.82
C GLN A 28 -4.58 -3.82 -7.29
N PRO A 29 -5.33 -4.51 -8.18
CA PRO A 29 -4.92 -4.65 -9.59
C PRO A 29 -4.84 -3.30 -10.31
N ALA A 30 -5.82 -2.40 -10.10
CA ALA A 30 -5.79 -1.05 -10.67
C ALA A 30 -4.60 -0.22 -10.14
N ARG A 31 -4.30 -0.31 -8.84
CA ARG A 31 -3.12 0.34 -8.23
C ARG A 31 -1.82 -0.21 -8.81
N LYS A 32 -1.73 -1.51 -9.09
CA LYS A 32 -0.56 -2.14 -9.72
C LYS A 32 -0.32 -1.59 -11.12
N ILE A 33 -1.37 -1.46 -11.94
CA ILE A 33 -1.28 -0.89 -13.29
C ILE A 33 -0.82 0.58 -13.22
N ARG A 34 -1.41 1.38 -12.34
CA ARG A 34 -1.01 2.80 -12.14
C ARG A 34 0.45 2.99 -11.71
N ARG A 35 1.00 2.07 -10.89
CA ARG A 35 2.42 2.13 -10.49
C ARG A 35 3.36 1.76 -11.64
N ARG A 36 2.95 0.82 -12.50
CA ARG A 36 3.75 0.37 -13.65
C ARG A 36 3.76 1.39 -14.79
N TRP A 37 2.64 2.06 -15.00
CA TRP A 37 2.46 3.05 -16.06
C TRP A 37 1.99 4.36 -15.43
N PRO A 38 2.91 5.16 -14.88
CA PRO A 38 2.58 6.40 -14.18
C PRO A 38 2.19 7.53 -15.15
N GLY A 39 1.37 7.23 -16.17
CA GLY A 39 0.85 8.20 -17.14
C GLY A 39 1.92 9.12 -17.78
N PRO A 40 1.48 10.19 -18.45
CA PRO A 40 2.37 11.14 -19.12
C PRO A 40 3.31 11.91 -18.17
N SER A 41 2.95 12.02 -16.88
CA SER A 41 3.70 12.79 -15.89
C SER A 41 4.88 12.04 -15.28
N GLY A 42 4.77 10.71 -15.12
CA GLY A 42 5.86 9.84 -14.68
C GLY A 42 6.72 9.32 -15.83
N SER A 43 6.17 9.27 -17.05
CA SER A 43 6.93 9.09 -18.29
C SER A 43 7.21 10.45 -18.95
N ARG A 44 7.76 11.41 -18.20
CA ARG A 44 8.22 12.67 -18.79
C ARG A 44 9.45 12.37 -19.67
N TRP A 45 9.20 11.87 -20.87
CA TRP A 45 10.10 12.01 -22.00
C TRP A 45 10.06 13.50 -22.38
N THR A 46 10.91 14.29 -21.75
CA THR A 46 11.21 15.66 -22.19
C THR A 46 11.98 15.54 -23.51
N PRO A 47 11.48 16.05 -24.64
CA PRO A 47 12.26 16.10 -25.86
C PRO A 47 13.37 17.14 -25.65
N GLY A 48 14.63 16.71 -25.60
CA GLY A 48 15.78 17.61 -25.62
C GLY A 48 16.48 17.93 -24.29
N GLY A 49 16.53 17.02 -23.31
CA GLY A 49 17.41 17.26 -22.15
C GLY A 49 17.51 16.10 -21.18
N GLY A 50 18.62 15.37 -21.24
CA GLY A 50 19.15 14.52 -20.17
C GLY A 50 18.27 13.35 -19.73
N THR A 51 18.66 12.14 -20.12
CA THR A 51 18.25 10.89 -19.48
C THR A 51 18.73 10.84 -18.03
N SER A 52 18.09 11.60 -17.13
CA SER A 52 18.29 11.44 -15.69
C SER A 52 17.67 10.11 -15.26
N PRO A 53 18.42 9.21 -14.60
CA PRO A 53 17.87 7.96 -14.12
C PRO A 53 16.74 8.21 -13.10
N PRO A 54 15.70 7.36 -13.07
CA PRO A 54 14.50 7.55 -12.23
C PRO A 54 14.78 7.45 -10.72
N SER A 55 16.01 7.12 -10.33
CA SER A 55 16.44 7.08 -8.94
C SER A 55 17.88 7.59 -8.84
N PRO A 56 18.17 8.52 -7.91
CA PRO A 56 19.54 8.94 -7.66
C PRO A 56 20.33 7.79 -7.02
N CYS A 57 21.64 7.77 -7.26
CA CYS A 57 22.56 6.87 -6.55
C CYS A 57 22.40 7.10 -5.03
N ARG A 58 22.04 6.06 -4.29
CA ARG A 58 21.90 6.14 -2.83
C ARG A 58 23.27 5.90 -2.17
N PRO A 59 23.71 6.75 -1.22
CA PRO A 59 24.95 6.50 -0.49
C PRO A 59 24.79 5.26 0.40
N THR A 60 25.83 4.45 0.51
CA THR A 60 25.92 3.39 1.52
C THR A 60 26.25 4.03 2.86
N CYS A 61 25.38 3.89 3.85
CA CYS A 61 25.69 4.30 5.22
C CYS A 61 26.66 3.27 5.83
N SER A 62 27.86 3.69 6.19
CA SER A 62 28.77 2.91 7.04
C SER A 62 28.25 2.96 8.49
N GLY A 63 28.10 1.79 9.11
CA GLY A 63 27.69 1.65 10.52
C GLY A 63 28.82 1.92 11.50
#